data_AF-A0A378FSL4-F1
#
_entry.id   AF-A0A378FSL4-F1
#
_cell.length_a   1.000
_cell.length_b   1.000
_cell.length_c   1.000
_cell.angle_alpha   90.00
_cell.angle_beta   90.00
_cell.angle_gamma   90.00
#
_symmetry.space_group_name_H-M   'P 1'
#
loop_
_entity.id
_entity.type
_entity.pdbx_description
1 polymer ?
#
loop_
_entity_poly.entity_id
_entity_poly.type
_entity_poly.pdbx_seq_one_letter_code
_entity_poly.pdbx_strand_id
1 'polypeptide(L)'
;MGKTTFAMNLVENAAMLQDKPVLIFSLEMPSEQIMMRSLASLSRVDQTRIRTGQLDDEDWARISGTMGILLEKRNIYIDDSSGLTPTEVRSRARRIAREHGGIGLIMIDYLQLMRVPSLSDNRTLEIAEISRSLKALAKELQVPVVALSQLNRSLEQRADKRPVNSDLRESGSIEQDADLIMFIYRDEVYHENSDLKGIAEIIIGKQRNGPIGTVRLTFNGQWSRFDNYAGPQYDDE
;
A
#
# COMPACT_ATOMS: atom_id res chain seq x y z
N MET A 1 -11.41 -4.82 1.73
CA MET A 1 -10.70 -3.99 0.73
C MET A 1 -9.31 -4.48 0.37
N GLY A 2 -8.37 -4.65 1.31
CA GLY A 2 -7.00 -5.12 0.97
C GLY A 2 -5.99 -3.99 0.71
N LYS A 3 -6.10 -2.88 1.44
CA LYS A 3 -5.26 -1.68 1.33
C LYS A 3 -3.76 -1.99 1.47
N THR A 4 -3.37 -2.59 2.59
CA THR A 4 -1.99 -3.02 2.85
C THR A 4 -1.53 -4.05 1.82
N THR A 5 -2.40 -5.00 1.46
CA THR A 5 -2.10 -6.02 0.45
C THR A 5 -1.74 -5.40 -0.90
N PHE A 6 -2.56 -4.49 -1.40
CA PHE A 6 -2.31 -3.80 -2.67
C PHE A 6 -0.99 -3.02 -2.62
N ALA A 7 -0.77 -2.26 -1.56
CA ALA A 7 0.46 -1.49 -1.39
C ALA A 7 1.70 -2.37 -1.32
N MET A 8 1.63 -3.50 -0.60
CA MET A 8 2.71 -4.48 -0.56
C MET A 8 2.97 -5.12 -1.92
N ASN A 9 1.95 -5.41 -2.73
CA ASN A 9 2.18 -5.93 -4.08
C ASN A 9 2.85 -4.89 -5.00
N LEU A 10 2.57 -3.60 -4.83
CA LEU A 10 3.33 -2.53 -5.52
C LEU A 10 4.80 -2.54 -5.09
N VAL A 11 5.07 -2.66 -3.79
CA VAL A 11 6.42 -2.72 -3.22
C VAL A 11 7.17 -3.96 -3.69
N GLU A 12 6.54 -5.13 -3.65
CA GLU A 12 7.07 -6.41 -4.13
C GLU A 12 7.45 -6.33 -5.61
N ASN A 13 6.56 -5.83 -6.46
CA ASN A 13 6.83 -5.66 -7.88
C ASN A 13 7.99 -4.67 -8.10
N ALA A 14 8.02 -3.55 -7.39
CA ALA A 14 9.11 -2.58 -7.48
C ALA A 14 10.46 -3.18 -7.04
N ALA A 15 10.48 -3.91 -5.93
CA ALA A 15 11.68 -4.58 -5.41
C ALA A 15 12.17 -5.70 -6.34
N MET A 16 11.27 -6.41 -7.02
CA MET A 16 11.67 -7.49 -7.91
C MET A 16 12.16 -6.98 -9.27
N LEU A 17 11.59 -5.88 -9.76
CA LEU A 17 11.88 -5.31 -11.08
C LEU A 17 12.99 -4.26 -11.07
N GLN A 18 13.37 -3.73 -9.90
CA GLN A 18 14.41 -2.71 -9.77
C GLN A 18 15.40 -3.08 -8.67
N ASP A 19 16.66 -2.66 -8.85
CA ASP A 19 17.71 -2.91 -7.87
C ASP A 19 17.74 -1.89 -6.73
N LYS A 20 17.10 -0.73 -6.92
CA LYS A 20 17.03 0.32 -5.89
C LYS A 20 16.27 -0.19 -4.66
N PRO A 21 16.69 0.20 -3.45
CA PRO A 21 15.99 -0.21 -2.23
C PRO A 21 14.58 0.38 -2.19
N VAL A 22 13.65 -0.40 -1.65
CA VAL A 22 12.32 0.03 -1.25
C VAL A 22 12.25 0.09 0.27
N LEU A 23 11.61 1.15 0.78
CA LEU A 23 11.52 1.41 2.21
C LEU A 23 10.05 1.37 2.65
N ILE A 24 9.76 0.59 3.67
CA ILE A 24 8.43 0.36 4.21
C ILE A 24 8.38 0.83 5.65
N PHE A 25 7.51 1.79 5.95
CA PHE A 25 7.18 2.21 7.31
C PHE A 25 5.83 1.59 7.68
N SER A 26 5.86 0.51 8.47
CA SER A 26 4.67 -0.25 8.88
C SER A 26 4.27 0.14 10.30
N LEU A 27 3.43 1.16 10.42
CA LEU A 27 3.00 1.71 11.70
C LEU A 27 1.89 0.88 12.37
N GLU A 28 1.17 0.08 11.59
CA GLU A 28 0.06 -0.76 12.05
C GLU A 28 0.48 -2.21 12.33
N MET A 29 1.32 -2.78 11.45
CA MET A 29 1.67 -4.20 11.49
C MET A 29 3.15 -4.42 11.82
N PRO A 30 3.50 -5.43 12.65
CA PRO A 30 4.89 -5.83 12.85
C PRO A 30 5.56 -6.30 11.55
N SER A 31 6.88 -6.10 11.46
CA SER A 31 7.69 -6.45 10.27
C SER A 31 7.54 -7.91 9.88
N GLU A 32 7.48 -8.81 10.86
CA GLU A 32 7.32 -10.25 10.63
C GLU A 32 6.00 -10.58 9.92
N GLN A 33 4.90 -9.90 10.26
CA GLN A 33 3.60 -10.13 9.64
C GLN A 33 3.56 -9.59 8.20
N ILE A 34 4.21 -8.44 7.95
CA ILE A 34 4.39 -7.91 6.59
C ILE A 34 5.24 -8.88 5.77
N MET A 35 6.29 -9.45 6.35
CA MET A 35 7.15 -10.38 5.65
C MET A 35 6.45 -11.70 5.31
N MET A 36 5.69 -12.27 6.25
CA MET A 36 4.85 -13.46 6.00
C MET A 36 3.86 -13.23 4.85
N ARG A 37 3.21 -12.06 4.80
CA ARG A 37 2.31 -11.70 3.68
C ARG A 37 3.04 -11.62 2.35
N SER A 38 4.23 -11.02 2.35
CA SER A 38 5.03 -10.90 1.13
C SER A 38 5.50 -12.27 0.64
N LEU A 39 5.88 -13.17 1.56
CA LEU A 39 6.21 -14.55 1.22
C LEU A 39 5.01 -15.28 0.62
N ALA A 40 3.81 -15.16 1.22
CA ALA A 40 2.59 -15.73 0.66
C ALA A 40 2.31 -15.23 -0.76
N SER A 41 2.43 -13.92 -0.98
CA SER A 41 2.19 -13.28 -2.28
C SER A 41 3.20 -13.74 -3.34
N LEU A 42 4.49 -13.67 -3.03
CA LEU A 42 5.57 -13.97 -3.99
C LEU A 42 5.66 -15.46 -4.30
N SER A 43 5.48 -16.33 -3.30
CA SER A 43 5.53 -17.80 -3.47
C SER A 43 4.22 -18.41 -3.97
N ARG A 44 3.12 -17.64 -3.97
CA ARG A 44 1.75 -18.11 -4.24
C ARG A 44 1.37 -19.31 -3.37
N VAL A 45 1.73 -19.27 -2.10
CA VAL A 45 1.36 -20.26 -1.09
C VAL A 45 0.31 -19.66 -0.16
N ASP A 46 -0.69 -20.46 0.23
CA ASP A 46 -1.77 -20.01 1.11
C ASP A 46 -1.20 -19.46 2.43
N GLN A 47 -1.57 -18.23 2.75
CA GLN A 47 -1.08 -17.53 3.95
C GLN A 47 -1.43 -18.28 5.24
N THR A 48 -2.54 -19.01 5.28
CA THR A 48 -2.94 -19.83 6.41
C THR A 48 -1.97 -21.00 6.60
N ARG A 49 -1.55 -21.66 5.52
CA ARG A 49 -0.57 -22.76 5.59
C ARG A 49 0.79 -22.28 6.08
N ILE A 50 1.24 -21.10 5.62
CA ILE A 50 2.47 -20.47 6.12
C ILE A 50 2.35 -20.19 7.62
N ARG A 51 1.23 -19.59 8.05
CA ARG A 51 1.01 -19.24 9.46
C ARG A 51 0.92 -20.47 10.37
N THR A 52 0.32 -21.57 9.92
CA THR A 52 0.19 -22.80 10.71
C THR A 52 1.39 -23.73 10.59
N GLY A 53 2.31 -23.47 9.65
CA GLY A 53 3.44 -24.34 9.34
C GLY A 53 3.06 -25.63 8.62
N GLN A 54 1.81 -25.76 8.15
CA GLN A 54 1.29 -26.95 7.47
C GLN A 54 1.58 -26.88 5.97
N LEU A 55 2.87 -26.93 5.64
CA LEU A 55 3.40 -26.84 4.28
C LEU A 55 3.71 -28.24 3.75
N ASP A 56 3.31 -28.50 2.51
CA ASP A 56 3.77 -29.68 1.77
C ASP A 56 5.14 -29.41 1.12
N ASP A 57 5.72 -30.44 0.50
CA ASP A 57 7.04 -30.34 -0.12
C ASP A 57 7.08 -29.31 -1.27
N GLU A 58 5.96 -29.12 -1.97
CA GLU A 58 5.85 -28.17 -3.08
C GLU A 58 5.80 -26.72 -2.58
N ASP A 59 5.04 -26.47 -1.52
CA ASP A 59 4.98 -25.18 -0.83
C ASP A 59 6.35 -24.81 -0.25
N TRP A 60 7.02 -25.77 0.39
CA TRP A 60 8.38 -25.58 0.90
C TRP A 60 9.35 -25.18 -0.22
N ALA A 61 9.31 -25.88 -1.36
CA ALA A 61 10.16 -25.55 -2.50
C ALA A 61 9.90 -24.13 -3.03
N ARG A 62 8.63 -23.72 -3.15
CA ARG A 62 8.25 -22.36 -3.60
C ARG A 62 8.69 -21.27 -2.63
N ILE A 63 8.51 -21.49 -1.32
CA ILE A 63 8.92 -20.54 -0.28
C ILE A 63 10.44 -20.42 -0.23
N SER A 64 11.17 -21.53 -0.22
CA SER A 64 12.63 -21.53 -0.19
C SER A 64 13.23 -20.81 -1.42
N GLY A 65 12.69 -21.05 -2.61
CA GLY A 65 13.10 -20.33 -3.83
C GLY A 65 12.87 -18.82 -3.71
N THR A 66 11.69 -18.41 -3.23
CA THR A 66 11.35 -17.00 -3.00
C THR A 66 12.28 -16.33 -1.98
N MET A 67 12.58 -17.02 -0.88
CA MET A 67 13.51 -16.53 0.14
C MET A 67 14.92 -16.35 -0.42
N GLY A 68 15.39 -17.27 -1.26
CA GLY A 68 16.68 -17.15 -1.94
C GLY A 68 16.78 -15.85 -2.75
N ILE A 69 15.77 -15.57 -3.57
CA ILE A 69 15.69 -14.35 -4.40
C ILE A 69 15.69 -13.08 -3.52
N LEU A 70 14.91 -13.06 -2.44
CA LEU A 70 14.85 -11.92 -1.52
C LEU A 70 16.17 -11.68 -0.79
N LEU A 71 16.84 -12.75 -0.35
CA LEU A 71 18.13 -12.71 0.34
C LEU A 71 19.29 -12.32 -0.56
N GLU A 72 19.18 -12.59 -1.86
CA GLU A 72 20.13 -12.13 -2.88
C GLU A 72 19.94 -10.64 -3.15
N LYS A 73 18.71 -10.19 -3.40
CA LYS A 73 18.42 -8.77 -3.70
C LYS A 73 18.65 -7.83 -2.52
N ARG A 74 18.27 -8.23 -1.30
CA ARG A 74 18.40 -7.43 -0.06
C ARG A 74 17.96 -5.97 -0.17
N ASN A 75 16.92 -5.71 -0.95
CA ASN A 75 16.50 -4.35 -1.28
C ASN A 75 15.19 -3.93 -0.61
N ILE A 76 14.61 -4.77 0.28
CA ILE A 76 13.41 -4.43 1.06
C ILE A 76 13.82 -4.08 2.50
N TYR A 77 13.55 -2.85 2.91
CA TYR A 77 13.80 -2.36 4.27
C TYR A 77 12.48 -2.08 4.95
N ILE A 78 12.24 -2.69 6.12
CA ILE A 78 11.02 -2.54 6.90
C ILE A 78 11.37 -1.89 8.24
N ASP A 79 10.58 -0.88 8.60
CA ASP A 79 10.61 -0.21 9.88
C ASP A 79 9.21 -0.21 10.48
N ASP A 80 9.02 -0.95 11.57
CA ASP A 80 7.73 -1.11 12.26
C ASP A 80 7.62 -0.28 13.54
N SER A 81 8.45 0.77 13.65
CA SER A 81 8.35 1.72 14.76
C SER A 81 7.00 2.42 14.78
N SER A 82 6.28 2.39 15.89
CA SER A 82 4.99 3.09 16.04
C SER A 82 5.15 4.61 16.24
N GLY A 83 4.15 5.39 15.83
CA GLY A 83 4.04 6.80 16.21
C GLY A 83 5.09 7.72 15.57
N LEU A 84 5.65 7.34 14.42
CA LEU A 84 6.69 8.11 13.75
C LEU A 84 6.23 9.53 13.39
N THR A 85 7.14 10.48 13.60
CA THR A 85 7.01 11.85 13.12
C THR A 85 7.50 11.96 11.67
N PRO A 86 7.01 12.97 10.90
CA PRO A 86 7.52 13.21 9.54
C PRO A 86 9.04 13.44 9.48
N THR A 87 9.61 14.05 10.52
CA THR A 87 11.05 14.29 10.65
C THR A 87 11.83 12.98 10.78
N GLU A 88 11.33 12.02 11.57
CA GLU A 88 11.96 10.72 11.72
C GLU A 88 11.89 9.91 10.43
N VAL A 89 10.72 9.86 9.78
CA VAL A 89 10.56 9.22 8.46
C VAL A 89 11.56 9.80 7.46
N ARG A 90 11.68 11.13 7.38
CA ARG A 90 12.65 11.80 6.51
C ARG A 90 14.09 11.46 6.86
N SER A 91 14.46 11.45 8.14
CA SER A 91 15.82 11.15 8.58
C SER A 91 16.22 9.71 8.21
N ARG A 92 15.34 8.74 8.47
CA ARG A 92 15.53 7.32 8.16
C ARG A 92 15.60 7.07 6.65
N ALA A 93 14.69 7.68 5.88
CA ALA A 93 14.72 7.60 4.42
C ALA A 93 16.01 8.20 3.83
N ARG A 94 16.45 9.38 4.30
CA ARG A 94 17.71 9.98 3.86
C ARG A 94 18.93 9.10 4.14
N ARG A 95 18.93 8.39 5.26
CA ARG A 95 20.02 7.46 5.60
C ARG A 95 20.12 6.33 4.56
N ILE A 96 19.00 5.65 4.28
CA ILE A 96 18.96 4.58 3.28
C ILE A 96 19.35 5.10 1.90
N ALA A 97 18.83 6.26 1.49
CA ALA A 97 19.15 6.86 0.20
C ALA A 97 20.65 7.18 0.06
N ARG A 98 21.31 7.67 1.11
CA ARG A 98 22.77 7.92 1.10
C ARG A 98 23.58 6.63 1.03
N GLU A 99 23.19 5.61 1.78
CA GLU A 99 23.90 4.33 1.84
C GLU A 99 23.83 3.56 0.51
N HIS A 100 22.75 3.72 -0.27
CA HIS A 100 22.48 2.91 -1.47
C HIS A 100 22.40 3.72 -2.77
N GLY A 101 22.68 5.03 -2.75
CA GLY A 101 22.63 5.88 -3.95
C GLY A 101 21.21 6.18 -4.45
N GLY A 102 20.19 6.05 -3.59
CA GLY A 102 18.80 6.38 -3.89
C GLY A 102 17.81 5.40 -3.27
N ILE A 103 16.52 5.65 -3.52
CA ILE A 103 15.40 4.79 -3.13
C ILE A 103 14.48 4.65 -4.35
N GLY A 104 13.94 3.45 -4.58
CA GLY A 104 13.01 3.17 -5.66
C GLY A 104 11.56 3.52 -5.29
N LEU A 105 11.17 3.24 -4.05
CA LEU A 105 9.82 3.48 -3.53
C LEU A 105 9.86 3.63 -2.01
N ILE A 106 9.05 4.54 -1.46
CA ILE A 106 8.74 4.60 -0.02
C ILE A 106 7.27 4.27 0.17
N MET A 107 6.97 3.35 1.08
CA MET A 107 5.61 2.98 1.49
C MET A 107 5.39 3.31 2.97
N ILE A 108 4.23 3.87 3.31
CA ILE A 108 3.84 4.20 4.70
C ILE A 108 2.44 3.65 4.97
N ASP A 109 2.32 2.73 5.94
CA ASP A 109 1.05 2.11 6.36
C ASP A 109 0.76 2.35 7.83
N TYR A 110 -0.11 3.28 8.21
CA TYR A 110 -0.82 4.27 7.39
C TYR A 110 -0.68 5.67 8.01
N LEU A 111 -0.89 6.70 7.18
CA LEU A 111 -0.65 8.12 7.50
C LEU A 111 -1.19 8.55 8.86
N GLN A 112 -2.39 8.09 9.19
CA GLN A 112 -3.07 8.46 10.41
C GLN A 112 -2.38 7.90 11.69
N LEU A 113 -1.45 6.98 11.59
CA LEU A 113 -0.67 6.53 12.77
C LEU A 113 0.57 7.39 13.03
N MET A 114 0.94 8.26 12.10
CA MET A 114 1.97 9.25 12.31
C MET A 114 1.50 10.34 13.26
N ARG A 115 2.46 10.98 13.94
CA ARG A 115 2.21 12.02 14.94
C ARG A 115 3.00 13.29 14.66
N VAL A 116 2.42 14.42 14.99
CA VAL A 116 3.10 15.72 15.06
C VAL A 116 2.83 16.28 16.46
N PRO A 117 3.78 16.16 17.41
CA PRO A 117 3.55 16.50 18.82
C PRO A 117 3.01 17.92 19.05
N SER A 118 3.39 18.88 18.22
CA SER A 118 2.92 20.28 18.31
C SER A 118 1.48 20.50 17.82
N LEU A 119 0.86 19.52 17.16
CA LEU A 119 -0.47 19.60 16.54
C LEU A 119 -1.41 18.50 17.04
N SER A 120 -1.07 17.82 18.15
CA SER A 120 -1.83 16.67 18.67
C SER A 120 -3.31 16.97 18.91
N ASP A 121 -3.64 18.23 19.22
CA ASP A 121 -5.00 18.64 19.58
C ASP A 121 -5.86 18.95 18.36
N ASN A 122 -5.25 19.10 17.17
CA ASN A 122 -5.96 19.39 15.94
C ASN A 122 -5.56 18.42 14.84
N ARG A 123 -6.34 17.35 14.75
CA ARG A 123 -6.09 16.26 13.83
C ARG A 123 -6.03 16.68 12.36
N THR A 124 -6.87 17.62 11.96
CA THR A 124 -6.89 18.13 10.58
C THR A 124 -5.57 18.83 10.23
N LEU A 125 -5.04 19.64 11.14
CA LEU A 125 -3.74 20.32 10.96
C LEU A 125 -2.58 19.32 11.02
N GLU A 126 -2.64 18.33 11.90
CA GLU A 126 -1.64 17.26 12.00
C GLU A 126 -1.52 16.52 10.66
N ILE A 127 -2.64 16.08 10.08
CA ILE A 127 -2.65 15.40 8.78
C ILE A 127 -2.16 16.31 7.66
N ALA A 128 -2.49 17.61 7.68
CA ALA A 128 -1.99 18.57 6.70
C ALA A 128 -0.47 18.77 6.77
N GLU A 129 0.10 18.78 7.97
CA GLU A 129 1.56 18.85 8.14
C GLU A 129 2.24 17.57 7.63
N ILE A 130 1.65 16.41 7.93
CA ILE A 130 2.19 15.12 7.48
C ILE A 130 2.13 15.02 5.95
N SER A 131 1.00 15.30 5.31
CA SER A 131 0.85 15.21 3.85
C SER A 131 1.84 16.13 3.12
N ARG A 132 1.98 17.37 3.58
CA ARG A 132 2.96 18.34 3.05
C ARG A 132 4.40 17.86 3.24
N SER A 133 4.72 17.31 4.41
CA SER A 133 6.06 16.79 4.70
C SER A 133 6.43 15.59 3.82
N LEU A 134 5.49 14.67 3.59
CA LEU A 134 5.70 13.54 2.68
C LEU A 134 5.85 13.99 1.23
N LYS A 135 5.08 14.99 0.79
CA LYS A 135 5.24 15.59 -0.53
C LYS A 135 6.62 16.25 -0.69
N ALA A 136 7.10 16.95 0.34
CA ALA A 136 8.43 17.53 0.35
C ALA A 136 9.53 16.45 0.30
N LEU A 137 9.38 15.36 1.08
CA LEU A 137 10.28 14.21 1.05
C LEU A 137 10.35 13.57 -0.34
N ALA A 138 9.20 13.34 -0.97
CA ALA A 138 9.12 12.77 -2.32
C ALA A 138 9.89 13.61 -3.34
N LYS A 139 9.72 14.94 -3.28
CA LYS A 139 10.45 15.87 -4.17
C LYS A 139 11.94 15.92 -3.88
N GLU A 140 12.32 15.90 -2.61
CA GLU A 140 13.72 16.00 -2.20
C GLU A 140 14.52 14.76 -2.62
N LEU A 141 14.00 13.57 -2.35
CA LEU A 141 14.66 12.30 -2.67
C LEU A 141 14.36 11.82 -4.10
N GLN A 142 13.53 12.55 -4.84
CA GLN A 142 13.05 12.18 -6.18
C GLN A 142 12.51 10.75 -6.23
N VAL A 143 11.70 10.39 -5.24
CA VAL A 143 11.17 9.03 -5.04
C VAL A 143 9.65 9.06 -4.95
N PRO A 144 8.94 8.10 -5.57
CA PRO A 144 7.52 7.92 -5.32
C PRO A 144 7.27 7.52 -3.85
N VAL A 145 6.37 8.24 -3.18
CA VAL A 145 5.93 7.95 -1.82
C VAL A 145 4.48 7.49 -1.86
N VAL A 146 4.25 6.22 -1.52
CA VAL A 146 2.92 5.60 -1.41
C VAL A 146 2.50 5.65 0.05
N ALA A 147 1.58 6.56 0.36
CA ALA A 147 1.09 6.74 1.72
C ALA A 147 -0.36 6.25 1.81
N LEU A 148 -0.61 5.29 2.69
CA LEU A 148 -1.93 4.70 2.86
C LEU A 148 -2.76 5.60 3.76
N SER A 149 -4.03 5.76 3.42
CA SER A 149 -4.98 6.55 4.20
C SER A 149 -6.26 5.74 4.44
N GLN A 150 -6.89 5.96 5.59
CA GLN A 150 -8.25 5.48 5.86
C GLN A 150 -9.27 6.53 5.40
N LEU A 151 -10.48 6.07 5.09
CA LEU A 151 -11.60 6.90 4.66
C LEU A 151 -12.62 7.08 5.79
N ASN A 152 -13.45 8.11 5.69
CA ASN A 152 -14.52 8.37 6.63
C ASN A 152 -15.64 7.31 6.54
N ARG A 153 -16.17 6.87 7.69
CA ARG A 153 -17.25 5.86 7.75
C ARG A 153 -18.57 6.31 7.12
N SER A 154 -18.76 7.62 6.90
CA SER A 154 -19.94 8.15 6.20
C SER A 154 -20.10 7.57 4.79
N LEU A 155 -19.01 7.08 4.18
CA LEU A 155 -19.08 6.40 2.88
C LEU A 155 -20.03 5.19 2.90
N GLU A 156 -20.11 4.48 4.03
CA GLU A 156 -20.88 3.23 4.15
C GLU A 156 -22.40 3.45 4.16
N GLN A 157 -22.85 4.69 4.37
CA GLN A 157 -24.25 5.08 4.35
C GLN A 157 -24.77 5.39 2.94
N ARG A 158 -23.88 5.51 1.95
CA ARG A 158 -24.25 5.77 0.56
C ARG A 158 -24.76 4.50 -0.11
N ALA A 159 -25.67 4.65 -1.06
CA ALA A 159 -26.13 3.54 -1.89
C ALA A 159 -24.98 2.99 -2.75
N ASP A 160 -24.25 3.87 -3.43
CA ASP A 160 -22.97 3.54 -4.05
C ASP A 160 -21.83 3.75 -3.05
N LYS A 161 -21.18 2.66 -2.69
CA LYS A 161 -20.08 2.61 -1.71
C LYS A 161 -18.70 2.77 -2.36
N ARG A 162 -18.63 3.06 -3.66
CA ARG A 162 -17.36 3.42 -4.30
C ARG A 162 -16.79 4.70 -3.68
N PRO A 163 -15.54 4.68 -3.21
CA PRO A 163 -14.92 5.86 -2.63
C PRO A 163 -14.74 6.99 -3.64
N VAL A 164 -14.89 8.22 -3.16
CA VAL A 164 -14.68 9.45 -3.92
C VAL A 164 -13.78 10.40 -3.14
N ASN A 165 -13.23 11.41 -3.80
CA ASN A 165 -12.31 12.37 -3.15
C ASN A 165 -12.92 13.05 -1.92
N SER A 166 -14.23 13.31 -1.90
CA SER A 166 -14.90 13.87 -0.73
C SER A 166 -14.92 12.96 0.50
N ASP A 167 -14.60 11.66 0.38
CA ASP A 167 -14.43 10.77 1.52
C ASP A 167 -13.10 11.01 2.27
N LEU A 168 -12.18 11.78 1.67
CA LEU A 168 -10.95 12.27 2.31
C LEU A 168 -11.18 13.58 3.09
N ARG A 169 -12.41 14.07 3.22
CA ARG A 169 -12.72 15.45 3.68
C ARG A 169 -12.19 15.83 5.06
N GLU A 170 -11.99 14.90 5.98
CA GLU A 170 -11.27 15.15 7.26
C GLU A 170 -9.76 15.42 7.06
N SER A 171 -9.31 15.37 5.80
CA SER A 171 -7.93 15.42 5.35
C SER A 171 -7.85 16.07 3.97
N GLY A 172 -8.60 17.16 3.73
CA GLY A 172 -8.61 17.86 2.43
C GLY A 172 -7.22 18.30 1.93
N SER A 173 -6.25 18.44 2.84
CA SER A 173 -4.84 18.63 2.51
C SER A 173 -4.22 17.45 1.74
N ILE A 174 -4.59 16.20 2.06
CA ILE A 174 -4.13 15.01 1.34
C ILE A 174 -4.57 15.11 -0.13
N GLU A 175 -5.83 15.47 -0.36
CA GLU A 175 -6.35 15.60 -1.73
C GLU A 175 -5.55 16.64 -2.51
N GLN A 176 -5.20 17.77 -1.90
CA GLN A 176 -4.45 18.85 -2.56
C GLN A 176 -2.99 18.46 -2.82
N ASP A 177 -2.32 17.87 -1.82
CA ASP A 177 -0.89 17.56 -1.85
C ASP A 177 -0.54 16.35 -2.73
N ALA A 178 -1.43 15.37 -2.83
CA ALA A 178 -1.20 14.14 -3.60
C ALA A 178 -1.18 14.41 -5.11
N ASP A 179 -0.21 13.83 -5.84
CA ASP A 179 -0.23 13.89 -7.31
C ASP A 179 -1.15 12.82 -7.93
N LEU A 180 -1.35 11.71 -7.23
CA LEU A 180 -2.16 10.57 -7.66
C LEU A 180 -2.89 9.99 -6.44
N ILE A 181 -4.19 9.72 -6.60
CA ILE A 181 -5.04 9.12 -5.58
C ILE A 181 -5.70 7.89 -6.17
N MET A 182 -5.48 6.74 -5.52
CA MET A 182 -6.11 5.46 -5.84
C MET A 182 -7.00 5.04 -4.68
N PHE A 183 -8.25 4.74 -5.00
CA PHE A 183 -9.16 4.06 -4.08
C PHE A 183 -9.27 2.59 -4.45
N ILE A 184 -9.43 1.74 -3.44
CA ILE A 184 -9.61 0.30 -3.61
C ILE A 184 -11.05 -0.01 -3.25
N TYR A 185 -11.79 -0.57 -4.21
CA TYR A 185 -13.14 -1.05 -4.01
C TYR A 185 -13.23 -2.53 -4.37
N ARG A 186 -13.93 -3.30 -3.53
CA ARG A 186 -14.23 -4.71 -3.77
C ARG A 186 -15.71 -4.93 -3.49
N ASP A 187 -16.47 -5.18 -4.55
CA ASP A 187 -17.92 -5.25 -4.47
C ASP A 187 -18.40 -6.40 -3.57
N GLU A 188 -17.72 -7.55 -3.63
CA GLU A 188 -17.98 -8.73 -2.81
C GLU A 188 -17.92 -8.48 -1.30
N VAL A 189 -17.27 -7.40 -0.84
CA VAL A 189 -17.21 -7.04 0.60
C VAL A 189 -18.54 -6.44 1.06
N TYR A 190 -19.30 -5.81 0.15
CA TYR A 190 -20.56 -5.17 0.46
C TYR A 190 -21.78 -5.95 -0.04
N HIS A 191 -21.60 -6.84 -1.02
CA HIS A 191 -22.67 -7.62 -1.64
C HIS A 191 -22.31 -9.11 -1.69
N GLU A 192 -23.01 -9.94 -0.89
CA GLU A 192 -22.73 -11.38 -0.75
C GLU A 192 -22.90 -12.16 -2.07
N ASN A 193 -23.84 -11.71 -2.91
CA ASN A 193 -24.17 -12.31 -4.21
C ASN A 193 -23.64 -11.48 -5.39
N SER A 194 -22.54 -10.75 -5.20
CA SER A 194 -21.90 -10.00 -6.28
C SER A 194 -21.46 -10.91 -7.42
N ASP A 195 -21.72 -10.51 -8.66
CA ASP A 195 -21.16 -11.14 -9.86
C ASP A 195 -19.66 -10.83 -10.04
N LEU A 196 -19.14 -9.86 -9.28
CA LEU A 196 -17.75 -9.38 -9.33
C LEU A 196 -16.88 -10.01 -8.23
N LYS A 197 -17.16 -11.26 -7.84
CA LYS A 197 -16.35 -11.99 -6.84
C LYS A 197 -14.90 -12.14 -7.29
N GLY A 198 -13.98 -11.88 -6.36
CA GLY A 198 -12.54 -11.88 -6.64
C GLY A 198 -12.08 -10.74 -7.56
N ILE A 199 -12.92 -9.76 -7.90
CA ILE A 199 -12.54 -8.57 -8.68
C ILE A 199 -12.41 -7.38 -7.73
N ALA A 200 -11.32 -6.65 -7.89
CA ALA A 200 -11.08 -5.39 -7.22
C ALA A 200 -10.95 -4.26 -8.24
N GLU A 201 -11.54 -3.12 -7.92
CA GLU A 201 -11.48 -1.90 -8.70
C GLU A 201 -10.48 -0.94 -8.03
N ILE A 202 -9.45 -0.55 -8.78
CA ILE A 202 -8.53 0.53 -8.43
C ILE A 202 -9.01 1.78 -9.13
N ILE A 203 -9.74 2.61 -8.39
CA ILE A 203 -10.37 3.84 -8.90
C ILE A 203 -9.36 4.98 -8.77
N ILE A 204 -8.93 5.53 -9.90
CA ILE A 204 -8.03 6.68 -9.96
C ILE A 204 -8.87 7.95 -9.80
N GLY A 205 -9.06 8.39 -8.56
CA GLY A 205 -9.86 9.57 -8.23
C GLY A 205 -9.15 10.90 -8.50
N LYS A 206 -7.81 10.88 -8.60
CA LYS A 206 -6.99 12.02 -9.00
C LYS A 206 -5.75 11.54 -9.72
N GLN A 207 -5.41 12.18 -10.82
CA GLN A 207 -4.12 12.00 -11.50
C GLN A 207 -3.67 13.33 -12.11
N ARG A 208 -2.60 13.91 -11.58
CA ARG A 208 -2.14 15.24 -11.97
C ARG A 208 -1.67 15.33 -13.43
N ASN A 209 -1.08 14.24 -13.94
CA ASN A 209 -0.39 14.20 -15.23
C ASN A 209 -1.02 13.20 -16.22
N GLY A 210 -2.32 12.92 -16.10
CA GLY A 210 -2.96 11.90 -16.91
C GLY A 210 -4.45 11.75 -16.64
N PRO A 211 -5.13 10.84 -17.34
CA PRO A 211 -6.57 10.63 -17.20
C PRO A 211 -6.92 10.01 -15.84
N ILE A 212 -8.12 10.26 -15.37
CA ILE A 212 -8.78 9.47 -14.33
C ILE A 212 -9.41 8.22 -14.95
N GLY A 213 -9.81 7.26 -14.13
CA GLY A 213 -10.48 6.04 -14.60
C GLY A 213 -10.41 4.92 -13.57
N THR A 214 -10.94 3.77 -13.94
CA THR A 214 -10.96 2.58 -13.08
C THR A 214 -10.15 1.47 -13.72
N VAL A 215 -9.25 0.86 -12.94
CA VAL A 215 -8.49 -0.32 -13.36
C VAL A 215 -8.98 -1.52 -12.59
N ARG A 216 -9.40 -2.57 -13.29
CA ARG A 216 -9.84 -3.83 -12.66
C ARG A 216 -8.65 -4.76 -12.47
N LEU A 217 -8.55 -5.35 -11.28
CA LEU A 217 -7.56 -6.35 -10.91
C LEU A 217 -8.26 -7.58 -10.32
N THR A 218 -7.64 -8.75 -10.43
CA THR A 218 -8.07 -9.95 -9.72
C THR A 218 -7.47 -9.95 -8.32
N PHE A 219 -8.31 -10.11 -7.29
CA PHE A 219 -7.89 -10.22 -5.90
C PHE A 219 -7.85 -11.69 -5.45
N ASN A 220 -6.65 -12.20 -5.25
CA ASN A 220 -6.37 -13.53 -4.72
C ASN A 220 -6.10 -13.44 -3.20
N GLY A 221 -7.18 -13.47 -2.41
CA GLY A 221 -7.12 -13.30 -0.96
C GLY A 221 -6.29 -14.35 -0.23
N GLN A 222 -6.30 -15.60 -0.70
CA GLN A 222 -5.53 -16.72 -0.14
C GLN A 222 -4.01 -16.48 -0.14
N TRP A 223 -3.51 -15.70 -1.09
CA TRP A 223 -2.09 -15.35 -1.21
C TRP A 223 -1.80 -13.90 -0.84
N SER A 224 -2.80 -13.12 -0.44
CA SER A 224 -2.68 -11.66 -0.32
C SER A 224 -2.06 -11.04 -1.60
N ARG A 225 -2.67 -11.31 -2.76
CA ARG A 225 -2.12 -10.87 -4.04
C ARG A 225 -3.17 -10.26 -4.97
N PHE A 226 -2.80 -9.17 -5.64
CA PHE A 226 -3.50 -8.64 -6.81
C PHE A 226 -2.77 -9.09 -8.08
N ASP A 227 -3.51 -9.62 -9.03
CA ASP A 227 -3.03 -9.98 -10.37
C ASP A 227 -3.81 -9.17 -11.43
N ASN A 228 -3.26 -9.05 -12.64
CA ASN A 228 -3.98 -8.39 -13.74
C ASN A 228 -5.28 -9.13 -14.04
N TYR A 229 -6.37 -8.38 -14.21
CA TYR A 229 -7.65 -8.96 -14.60
C TYR A 229 -7.58 -9.46 -16.05
N ALA A 230 -7.96 -10.71 -16.26
CA ALA A 230 -7.93 -11.37 -17.58
C ALA A 230 -9.31 -11.46 -18.26
N GLY A 231 -10.35 -10.89 -17.65
CA GLY A 231 -11.70 -10.89 -18.21
C GLY A 231 -11.99 -9.72 -19.14
N PRO A 232 -13.19 -9.66 -19.73
CA PRO A 232 -13.61 -8.56 -20.60
C PRO A 232 -13.51 -7.24 -19.85
N GLN A 233 -12.82 -6.27 -20.44
CA GLN A 233 -12.87 -4.90 -19.97
C GLN A 233 -14.28 -4.40 -20.34
N TYR A 234 -15.21 -4.43 -19.40
CA TYR A 234 -16.48 -3.74 -19.59
C TYR A 234 -16.12 -2.26 -19.74
N ASP A 235 -16.22 -1.75 -20.96
CA ASP A 235 -16.15 -0.33 -21.23
C ASP A 235 -17.28 0.30 -20.42
N ASP A 236 -16.92 1.07 -19.39
CA ASP A 236 -17.89 1.81 -18.59
C ASP A 236 -18.52 2.86 -19.53
N GLU A 237 -19.78 2.67 -19.91
CA GLU A 237 -20.61 3.69 -20.61
C GLU A 237 -20.78 4.96 -19.77
#